data_AF-A0A1G5RQ77-F1
#
_entry.id   AF-A0A1G5RQ77-F1
#
_cell.length_a   1.000
_cell.length_b   1.000
_cell.length_c   1.000
_cell.angle_alpha   90.00
_cell.angle_beta   90.00
_cell.angle_gamma   90.00
#
_symmetry.space_group_name_H-M   'P 1'
#
loop_
_entity.id
_entity.type
_entity.pdbx_description
1 polymer ?
#
loop_
_entity_poly.entity_id
_entity_poly.type
_entity_poly.pdbx_seq_one_letter_code
_entity_poly.pdbx_strand_id
1 'polypeptide(L)' 'MKHTDFAFFLNKYFVRYLSDVRNVSSATIDSYRYSFINFLVYMLESQHKITDKIAVKDMTYENVSGYLRWLEASKLNG' A
#
# COMPACT_ATOMS: atom_id res chain seq x y z
N MET A 1 -9.48 6.15 16.67
CA MET A 1 -8.58 5.22 15.95
C MET A 1 -7.14 5.65 16.25
N LYS A 2 -6.27 4.75 16.74
CA LYS A 2 -4.83 5.04 16.78
C LYS A 2 -4.35 4.99 15.32
N HIS A 3 -4.04 6.13 14.73
CA HIS A 3 -3.44 6.17 13.41
C HIS A 3 -2.02 5.59 13.51
N THR A 4 -1.73 4.56 12.71
CA THR A 4 -0.35 4.10 12.53
C THR A 4 0.43 5.16 11.78
N ASP A 5 1.76 5.19 11.97
CA ASP A 5 2.64 6.04 11.18
C ASP A 5 2.44 5.80 9.67
N PHE A 6 2.19 4.56 9.27
CA PHE A 6 1.85 4.17 7.91
C PHE A 6 0.62 4.91 7.39
N ALA A 7 -0.50 4.90 8.12
CA ALA A 7 -1.72 5.59 7.70
C ALA A 7 -1.50 7.11 7.56
N PHE A 8 -0.72 7.70 8.47
CA PHE A 8 -0.34 9.11 8.42
C PHE A 8 0.50 9.44 7.19
N PHE A 9 1.58 8.69 6.94
CA PHE A 9 2.46 8.93 5.80
C PHE A 9 1.80 8.63 4.47
N LEU A 10 0.95 7.60 4.42
CA LEU A 10 0.21 7.24 3.21
C LEU A 10 -0.80 8.33 2.82
N ASN A 11 -1.51 8.92 3.80
CA ASN A 11 -2.37 10.07 3.53
C ASN A 11 -1.57 11.25 2.99
N LYS A 12 -0.44 11.60 3.61
CA LYS A 12 0.46 12.68 3.15
C LYS A 12 1.01 12.41 1.76
N TYR A 13 1.32 11.15 1.43
CA TYR A 13 1.79 10.75 0.11
C TYR A 13 0.74 11.00 -0.97
N PHE A 14 -0.51 10.58 -0.75
CA PHE A 14 -1.59 10.79 -1.72
C PHE A 14 -2.00 12.26 -1.84
N VAL A 15 -2.23 12.94 -0.72
CA VAL A 15 -2.84 14.27 -0.69
C VAL A 15 -1.84 15.38 -0.97
N ARG A 16 -0.58 15.24 -0.53
CA ARG A 16 0.42 16.31 -0.68
C ARG A 16 1.46 15.99 -1.75
N TYR A 17 2.05 14.80 -1.72
CA TYR A 17 3.12 14.50 -2.66
C TYR A 17 2.60 14.23 -4.08
N LEU A 18 1.66 13.29 -4.24
CA LEU A 18 1.15 12.96 -5.57
C LEU A 18 0.30 14.08 -6.17
N SER A 19 -0.64 14.63 -5.39
CA SER A 19 -1.46 15.77 -5.83
C SER A 19 -0.62 17.04 -5.98
N ASP A 20 -0.11 17.62 -4.89
CA ASP A 20 0.40 19.00 -4.96
C ASP A 20 1.81 19.11 -5.54
N VAL A 21 2.69 18.15 -5.21
CA VAL A 21 4.10 18.20 -5.65
C VAL A 21 4.28 17.62 -7.04
N ARG A 22 3.66 16.46 -7.32
CA ARG A 22 3.81 15.77 -8.60
C ARG A 22 2.73 16.13 -9.62
N ASN A 23 1.64 16.78 -9.19
CA ASN A 23 0.52 17.19 -10.02
C ASN A 23 0.03 16.08 -10.97
N VAL A 24 0.00 14.84 -10.47
CA VAL A 24 -0.47 13.70 -11.27
C VAL A 24 -1.99 13.65 -11.30
N SER A 25 -2.55 13.02 -12.33
CA SER A 25 -4.00 12.89 -12.47
C SER A 25 -4.63 12.11 -11.32
N SER A 26 -5.92 12.36 -11.07
CA SER A 26 -6.72 11.58 -10.11
C SER A 26 -6.69 10.08 -10.44
N ALA A 27 -6.75 9.70 -11.72
CA ALA A 27 -6.63 8.32 -12.17
C ALA A 27 -5.29 7.68 -11.78
N THR A 28 -4.19 8.45 -11.82
CA THR A 28 -2.89 8.00 -11.32
C THR A 28 -2.91 7.81 -9.81
N ILE A 29 -3.46 8.75 -9.05
CA ILE A 29 -3.59 8.64 -7.58
C ILE A 29 -4.41 7.40 -7.21
N ASP A 30 -5.51 7.16 -7.91
CA ASP A 30 -6.38 6.01 -7.70
C ASP A 30 -5.64 4.69 -7.99
N SER A 31 -4.89 4.61 -9.09
CA SER A 31 -4.04 3.44 -9.40
C SER A 31 -3.06 3.14 -8.26
N TYR A 32 -2.37 4.15 -7.72
CA TYR A 32 -1.47 3.96 -6.58
C TYR A 32 -2.25 3.54 -5.32
N ARG A 33 -3.41 4.14 -5.05
CA ARG A 33 -4.28 3.75 -3.93
C ARG A 33 -4.66 2.29 -4.01
N TYR A 34 -5.03 1.80 -5.18
CA TYR A 34 -5.33 0.39 -5.41
C TYR A 34 -4.14 -0.51 -5.13
N SER A 35 -2.91 -0.12 -5.49
CA SER A 35 -1.71 -0.91 -5.13
C SER A 35 -1.53 -1.04 -3.63
N PHE A 36 -1.71 0.05 -2.87
CA PHE A 36 -1.64 -0.01 -1.40
C PHE A 36 -2.78 -0.81 -0.77
N ILE A 37 -4.00 -0.78 -1.33
CA ILE A 37 -5.10 -1.65 -0.89
C ILE A 37 -4.72 -3.12 -1.09
N ASN A 38 -4.21 -3.49 -2.26
CA ASN A 38 -3.77 -4.87 -2.51
C ASN A 38 -2.62 -5.30 -1.58
N PHE A 39 -1.69 -4.39 -1.26
CA PHE A 39 -0.64 -4.65 -0.27
C PHE A 39 -1.23 -4.94 1.12
N LEU A 40 -2.23 -4.17 1.56
CA LEU A 40 -2.90 -4.40 2.85
C LEU A 40 -3.64 -5.75 2.89
N VAL A 41 -4.27 -6.15 1.77
CA VAL A 41 -4.89 -7.48 1.63
C VAL A 41 -3.83 -8.58 1.75
N TYR A 42 -2.71 -8.47 1.05
CA TYR A 42 -1.58 -9.40 1.18
C TYR A 42 -1.08 -9.52 2.63
N MET A 43 -0.88 -8.39 3.31
CA MET A 43 -0.42 -8.38 4.70
C MET A 43 -1.40 -9.08 5.65
N LEU A 44 -2.71 -8.98 5.38
CA LEU A 44 -3.74 -9.67 6.14
C LEU A 44 -3.76 -11.18 5.82
N GLU A 45 -3.82 -11.55 4.55
CA GLU A 45 -4.03 -12.92 4.11
C GLU A 45 -2.78 -13.79 4.28
N SER A 46 -1.61 -13.27 3.92
CA SER A 46 -0.35 -14.03 3.87
C SER A 46 0.55 -13.83 5.09
N GLN A 47 0.50 -12.66 5.73
CA GLN A 47 1.32 -12.34 6.91
C GLN A 47 0.51 -12.33 8.23
N HIS A 48 -0.80 -12.56 8.15
CA HIS A 48 -1.74 -12.55 9.29
C HIS A 48 -1.67 -11.28 10.14
N LYS A 49 -1.31 -10.15 9.51
CA LYS A 49 -1.15 -8.87 10.18
C LYS A 49 -2.36 -7.99 9.90
N ILE A 50 -3.09 -7.68 10.96
CA ILE A 50 -4.26 -6.79 10.91
C ILE A 50 -3.81 -5.41 10.40
N THR A 51 -4.56 -4.86 9.45
CA THR A 51 -4.30 -3.58 8.77
C THR A 51 -4.00 -2.44 9.74
N ASP A 52 -4.70 -2.40 10.86
CA ASP A 52 -4.64 -1.34 11.86
C ASP A 52 -3.36 -1.42 12.74
N LYS A 53 -2.53 -2.44 12.51
CA LYS A 53 -1.23 -2.63 13.14
C LYS A 53 -0.06 -2.47 12.15
N ILE A 54 -0.34 -2.17 10.89
CA ILE A 54 0.69 -1.98 9.86
C ILE A 54 1.30 -0.59 10.01
N ALA A 55 2.62 -0.57 10.14
CA ALA A 55 3.46 0.61 10.31
C ALA A 55 4.45 0.73 9.14
N VAL A 56 5.08 1.90 8.96
CA VAL A 56 6.04 2.11 7.85
C VAL A 56 7.20 1.10 7.92
N LYS A 57 7.64 0.74 9.13
CA LYS A 57 8.66 -0.29 9.34
C LYS A 57 8.30 -1.67 8.78
N ASP A 58 7.03 -1.93 8.50
CA ASP A 58 6.57 -3.19 7.93
C ASP A 58 6.68 -3.22 6.40
N MET A 59 7.00 -2.09 5.76
CA MET A 59 7.35 -2.04 4.33
C MET A 59 8.80 -2.50 4.10
N THR A 60 9.17 -3.66 4.65
CA THR A 60 10.49 -4.26 4.46
C THR A 60 10.64 -4.83 3.06
N TYR A 61 11.88 -5.10 2.65
CA TYR A 61 12.16 -5.78 1.38
C TYR A 61 11.40 -7.11 1.25
N GLU A 62 11.33 -7.89 2.33
CA GLU A 62 10.68 -9.19 2.38
C GLU A 62 9.17 -9.06 2.16
N ASN A 63 8.52 -8.12 2.85
CA ASN A 63 7.07 -7.92 2.73
C ASN A 63 6.69 -7.34 1.37
N VAL A 64 7.47 -6.40 0.83
CA VAL A 64 7.23 -5.85 -0.50
C VAL A 64 7.48 -6.92 -1.58
N SER A 65 8.57 -7.67 -1.50
CA SER A 65 8.86 -8.75 -2.45
C SER A 65 7.82 -9.88 -2.37
N GLY A 66 7.39 -10.23 -1.16
CA GLY A 66 6.33 -11.20 -0.92
C GLY A 66 4.99 -10.73 -1.49
N TYR A 67 4.65 -9.45 -1.31
CA TYR A 67 3.48 -8.85 -1.94
C TYR A 67 3.53 -8.95 -3.47
N LEU A 68 4.67 -8.63 -4.10
CA LEU A 68 4.78 -8.69 -5.56
C LEU A 68 4.62 -10.12 -6.10
N ARG A 69 5.20 -11.12 -5.42
CA ARG A 69 5.01 -12.54 -5.76
C ARG A 69 3.58 -13.00 -5.56
N TRP A 70 2.96 -12.59 -4.44
CA TRP A 70 1.55 -12.86 -4.18
C TRP A 70 0.67 -12.21 -5.24
N LEU A 71 0.95 -10.97 -5.65
CA LEU A 71 0.21 -10.26 -6.67
C LEU A 71 0.29 -10.99 -8.02
N GLU A 72 1.48 -11.44 -8.41
CA GLU A 72 1.71 -12.23 -9.63
C GLU A 72 0.95 -13.57 -9.59
N ALA A 73 0.96 -14.27 -8.45
CA ALA A 73 0.28 -15.56 -8.29
C ALA A 73 -1.25 -15.44 -8.18
N SER A 74 -1.76 -14.41 -7.49
CA SER A 74 -3.19 -14.20 -7.22
C SER A 74 -3.90 -13.47 -8.36
N LYS A 75 -3.18 -12.64 -9.12
CA LYS A 75 -3.67 -12.01 -10.35
C LYS A 75 -2.90 -12.58 -11.53
N LEU A 76 -3.20 -13.83 -11.88
CA LEU A 76 -2.95 -14.35 -13.22
C LEU A 76 -3.74 -13.52 -14.24
N ASN A 77 -3.23 -12.35 -14.59
CA ASN A 77 -3.60 -11.60 -15.77
C ASN A 77 -2.47 -11.81 -16.80
N GLY A 78 -2.46 -13.01 -17.38
CA GLY A 78 -2.07 -13.16 -18.79
C GLY A 78 -3.27 -12.84 -19.65
#